data_AF-A0A5E4PJQ1-F1
#
_entry.id   AF-A0A5E4PJQ1-F1
#
_cell.length_a   1.000
_cell.length_b   1.000
_cell.length_c   1.000
_cell.angle_alpha   90.00
_cell.angle_beta   90.00
_cell.angle_gamma   90.00
#
_symmetry.space_group_name_H-M   'P 1'
#
loop_
_entity.id
_entity.type
_entity.pdbx_description
1 polymer ?
#
loop_
_entity_poly.entity_id
_entity_poly.type
_entity_poly.pdbx_seq_one_letter_code
_entity_poly.pdbx_strand_id
1 'polypeptide(L)' 'MLGKRHEIAWLQSGFYREKFRKVLRWLTVSVFIMFFLIGAIIYVVLFQPTVHYYANTIDGKIMDMPQPRT' A
#
# COMPACT_ATOMS: atom_id res chain seq x y z
N MET A 1 -9.38 -26.11 -45.77
CA MET A 1 -9.06 -26.18 -44.33
C MET A 1 -8.20 -24.99 -43.84
N LEU A 2 -8.33 -23.78 -44.42
CA LEU A 2 -7.59 -22.58 -44.00
C LEU A 2 -8.32 -21.72 -42.94
N GLY A 3 -9.65 -21.84 -42.82
CA GLY A 3 -10.45 -21.03 -41.89
C GLY A 3 -10.15 -21.26 -40.41
N LYS A 4 -9.90 -22.52 -40.01
CA LYS A 4 -9.61 -22.88 -38.61
C LYS A 4 -8.33 -22.21 -38.08
N ARG A 5 -7.33 -21.93 -38.94
CA ARG A 5 -6.06 -21.31 -38.53
C ARG A 5 -6.18 -19.80 -38.25
N HIS A 6 -7.03 -19.10 -39.00
CA HIS A 6 -7.30 -17.67 -38.75
C HIS A 6 -8.08 -17.46 -37.45
N GLU A 7 -9.03 -18.35 -37.17
CA GLU A 7 -9.86 -18.28 -35.97
C GLU A 7 -9.02 -18.48 -34.68
N ILE A 8 -8.07 -19.41 -34.71
CA ILE A 8 -7.13 -19.66 -33.60
C ILE A 8 -6.18 -18.46 -33.39
N ALA A 9 -5.67 -17.87 -34.47
CA ALA A 9 -4.78 -16.69 -34.37
C ALA A 9 -5.50 -15.47 -33.77
N TRP A 10 -6.78 -15.27 -34.12
CA TRP A 10 -7.58 -14.17 -33.60
C TRP A 10 -7.88 -14.35 -32.10
N LEU A 11 -8.28 -15.55 -31.70
CA LEU A 11 -8.48 -15.93 -30.29
C LEU A 11 -7.21 -15.71 -29.44
N GLN A 12 -6.05 -16.06 -29.97
CA GLN A 12 -4.77 -15.90 -29.27
C GLN A 12 -4.38 -14.43 -29.10
N SER A 13 -4.67 -13.59 -30.10
CA SER A 13 -4.41 -12.14 -30.03
C SER A 13 -5.29 -11.43 -28.98
N GLY A 14 -6.59 -11.79 -28.91
CA GLY A 14 -7.54 -11.24 -27.94
C GLY A 14 -7.20 -11.66 -26.51
N PHE A 15 -6.90 -12.94 -26.31
CA PHE A 15 -6.53 -13.48 -25.00
C PHE A 15 -5.23 -12.89 -24.45
N TYR A 16 -4.23 -12.69 -25.32
CA TYR A 16 -2.98 -12.05 -24.93
C TYR A 16 -3.20 -10.60 -24.49
N ARG A 17 -4.05 -9.86 -25.21
CA ARG A 17 -4.35 -8.45 -24.92
C ARG A 17 -5.08 -8.28 -23.59
N GLU A 18 -6.01 -9.18 -23.27
CA GLU A 18 -6.73 -9.20 -21.98
C GLU A 18 -5.77 -9.47 -20.80
N LYS A 19 -4.92 -10.51 -20.94
CA LYS A 19 -3.93 -10.86 -19.91
C LYS A 19 -2.90 -9.76 -19.72
N PHE A 20 -2.44 -9.15 -20.81
CA PHE A 20 -1.48 -8.05 -20.75
C PHE A 20 -2.05 -6.86 -19.97
N ARG A 21 -3.29 -6.44 -20.24
CA ARG A 21 -3.94 -5.37 -19.46
C ARG A 21 -4.15 -5.73 -18.00
N LYS A 22 -4.50 -7.00 -17.71
CA LYS A 22 -4.64 -7.47 -16.34
C LYS A 22 -3.32 -7.36 -15.59
N VAL A 23 -2.23 -7.85 -16.19
CA VAL A 23 -0.87 -7.74 -15.62
C VAL A 23 -0.46 -6.28 -15.47
N LEU A 24 -0.70 -5.44 -16.48
CA LEU A 24 -0.41 -4.01 -16.44
C LEU A 24 -1.14 -3.34 -15.26
N ARG A 25 -2.42 -3.66 -15.04
CA ARG A 25 -3.20 -3.13 -13.90
C ARG A 25 -2.61 -3.56 -12.56
N TRP A 26 -2.23 -4.83 -12.42
CA TRP A 26 -1.55 -5.32 -11.21
C TRP A 26 -0.21 -4.65 -10.99
N LEU A 27 0.55 -4.41 -12.05
CA LEU A 27 1.81 -3.69 -11.99
C LEU A 27 1.60 -2.25 -11.51
N THR A 28 0.62 -1.55 -12.07
CA THR A 28 0.26 -0.19 -11.64
C THR A 28 -0.16 -0.17 -10.16
N VAL A 29 -1.02 -1.11 -9.73
CA VAL A 29 -1.42 -1.23 -8.31
C VAL A 29 -0.21 -1.47 -7.41
N SER A 30 0.72 -2.35 -7.81
CA SER A 30 1.95 -2.61 -7.05
C SER A 30 2.80 -1.35 -6.88
N VAL A 31 2.95 -0.57 -7.95
CA VAL A 31 3.67 0.71 -7.92
C VAL A 31 2.99 1.70 -6.96
N PHE A 32 1.65 1.79 -6.99
CA PHE A 32 0.91 2.63 -6.03
C PHE A 32 1.10 2.18 -4.58
N ILE A 33 1.10 0.88 -4.31
CA ILE A 33 1.35 0.33 -2.97
C ILE A 33 2.75 0.71 -2.50
N MET A 34 3.77 0.62 -3.36
CA MET A 34 5.12 1.09 -3.01
C MET A 34 5.13 2.55 -2.59
N PHE A 35 4.54 3.45 -3.38
CA PHE A 35 4.49 4.87 -3.05
C PHE A 35 3.72 5.14 -1.76
N PHE A 36 2.60 4.45 -1.55
CA PHE A 36 1.83 4.54 -0.32
C PHE A 36 2.66 4.11 0.89
N LEU A 37 3.38 2.98 0.79
CA LEU A 37 4.21 2.47 1.88
C LEU A 37 5.35 3.43 2.21
N ILE A 38 6.02 3.99 1.20
CA ILE A 38 7.06 5.00 1.39
C ILE A 38 6.49 6.23 2.11
N GLY A 39 5.35 6.74 1.66
CA GLY A 39 4.68 7.88 2.30
C GLY A 39 4.28 7.58 3.75
N ALA A 40 3.77 6.39 4.03
CA ALA A 40 3.41 5.97 5.38
C ALA A 40 4.64 5.91 6.30
N ILE A 41 5.77 5.37 5.82
CA ILE A 41 7.02 5.34 6.59
C ILE A 41 7.49 6.77 6.88
N ILE A 42 7.51 7.65 5.87
CA ILE A 42 7.89 9.05 6.05
C ILE A 42 6.99 9.72 7.09
N TYR A 43 5.68 9.49 7.02
CA TYR A 43 4.73 10.04 7.99
C TYR A 43 5.04 9.57 9.41
N VAL A 44 5.23 8.27 9.63
CA VAL A 44 5.54 7.72 10.96
C VAL A 44 6.87 8.27 11.50
N VAL A 45 7.87 8.47 10.63
CA VAL A 45 9.18 9.00 11.03
C VAL A 45 9.08 10.48 11.41
N LEU A 46 8.37 11.29 10.62
CA LEU A 46 8.27 12.73 10.85
C LEU A 46 7.27 13.09 11.96
N PHE A 47 6.18 12.34 12.06
CA PHE A 47 5.12 12.55 13.04
C PHE A 47 5.22 11.47 14.11
N GLN A 48 6.18 11.65 15.02
CA GLN A 48 6.20 10.89 16.27
C GLN A 48 4.96 11.30 17.08
N PRO A 49 4.08 10.35 17.48
CA PRO A 49 2.96 10.68 18.33
C PRO A 49 3.49 11.24 19.65
N THR A 50 3.09 12.46 19.99
CA THR A 50 3.38 13.07 21.28
C THR A 50 2.81 12.17 22.37
N VAL A 51 3.68 11.66 23.24
CA VAL A 51 3.30 10.77 24.34
C VAL A 51 2.55 11.62 25.37
N HIS A 52 1.24 11.75 25.20
CA HIS A 52 0.39 12.54 26.09
C HIS A 52 0.17 11.87 27.44
N TYR A 53 0.31 10.55 27.50
CA TYR A 53 -0.01 9.74 28.65
C TYR A 53 1.17 8.88 29.03
N TYR A 54 1.48 8.80 30.33
CA TYR A 54 2.46 7.87 30.86
C TYR A 54 1.82 7.00 31.95
N ALA A 55 2.27 5.74 32.03
CA ALA A 55 1.88 4.85 33.12
C ALA A 55 2.76 5.13 34.33
N ASN A 56 2.16 5.55 35.43
CA ASN A 56 2.88 5.69 36.69
C ASN A 56 3.17 4.31 37.29
N THR A 57 4.43 4.02 37.59
CA THR A 57 4.88 2.74 38.17
C THR A 57 4.45 2.53 39.62
N ILE A 58 4.00 3.59 40.30
CA ILE A 58 3.61 3.54 41.72
C ILE A 58 2.15 3.11 41.87
N ASP A 59 1.24 3.68 41.07
CA ASP A 59 -0.22 3.45 41.20
C ASP A 59 -0.83 2.68 40.01
N GLY A 60 -0.06 2.41 38.95
CA GLY A 60 -0.56 1.78 37.72
C GLY A 60 -1.57 2.64 36.95
N LYS A 61 -1.73 3.92 37.32
CA LYS A 61 -2.66 4.85 36.68
C LYS A 61 -2.01 5.54 35.48
N ILE A 62 -2.80 5.72 34.43
CA ILE A 62 -2.44 6.51 33.25
C ILE A 62 -2.63 7.99 33.61
N MET A 63 -1.55 8.76 33.58
CA MET A 63 -1.55 10.19 33.92
C MET A 63 -1.09 11.01 32.71
N ASP A 64 -1.63 12.22 32.55
CA ASP A 64 -1.16 13.18 31.55
C ASP A 64 0.29 13.57 31.84
N MET A 65 1.12 13.59 30.79
CA MET A 65 2.52 13.98 30.91
C MET A 65 2.59 15.49 31.24
N PRO A 66 3.20 15.89 32.37
CA PRO A 66 3.29 17.30 32.73
C PRO A 66 4.15 18.03 31.69
N GLN A 67 3.61 19.11 31.10
CA GLN A 67 4.34 19.91 30.14
C GLN A 67 5.56 20.56 30.82
N PRO A 68 6.75 20.56 30.19
CA PRO A 68 7.89 21.29 30.72
C PRO A 68 7.51 22.77 30.83
N ARG A 69 7.56 23.33 32.04
CA ARG A 69 7.38 24.77 32.24
C ARG A 69 8.62 25.46 31.65
N THR A 70 8.47 26.05 30.47
CA THR A 70 9.41 27.04 29.92
C THR A 70 9.32 28.34 30.71
#